data_AF-A0A2T2SYV2-F1
#
_entry.id   AF-A0A2T2SYV2-F1
#
_cell.length_a   1.000
_cell.length_b   1.000
_cell.length_c   1.000
_cell.angle_alpha   90.00
_cell.angle_beta   90.00
_cell.angle_gamma   90.00
#
_symmetry.space_group_name_H-M   'P 1'
#
loop_
_entity.id
_entity.type
_entity.pdbx_description
1 polymer ?
#
loop_
_entity_poly.entity_id
_entity_poly.type
_entity_poly.pdbx_seq_one_letter_code
_entity_poly.pdbx_strand_id
1 'polypeptide(L)'
;LLAGCSGFSPEEPLPDSTFTRVLTEYHLAKTRYSLDAPYPPGLRDSILARYEVAPSEFDATLDYYSRRPKALEALYQTVIDTLQALQRPGRDNGRPGAAPDSLSRTDPQGRRSP
;
A
#
# COMPACT_ATOMS: atom_id res chain seq x y z
N LEU A 1 25.34 -31.60 -27.08
CA LEU A 1 23.87 -31.41 -27.02
C LEU A 1 23.61 -30.25 -26.08
N LEU A 2 23.42 -29.04 -26.62
CA LEU A 2 23.02 -27.88 -25.82
C LEU A 2 21.49 -27.93 -25.75
N ALA A 3 20.96 -28.32 -24.59
CA ALA A 3 19.53 -28.25 -24.33
C ALA A 3 19.11 -26.78 -24.42
N GLY A 4 18.38 -26.44 -25.48
CA GLY A 4 17.72 -25.15 -25.58
C GLY A 4 16.81 -24.98 -24.37
N CYS A 5 16.95 -23.86 -23.66
CA CYS A 5 16.09 -23.50 -22.55
C CYS A 5 14.64 -23.67 -22.99
N SER A 6 13.98 -24.67 -22.39
CA SER A 6 12.57 -24.96 -22.60
C SER A 6 11.81 -23.64 -22.59
N GLY A 7 11.14 -23.36 -23.71
CA GLY A 7 10.39 -22.13 -23.88
C GLY A 7 9.50 -21.95 -22.66
N PHE A 8 9.68 -20.82 -21.96
CA PHE A 8 8.74 -20.35 -20.96
C PHE A 8 7.40 -20.28 -21.67
N SER A 9 6.52 -21.25 -21.40
CA SER A 9 5.11 -21.05 -21.67
C SER A 9 4.74 -19.78 -20.91
N PRO A 10 4.14 -18.77 -21.55
CA PRO A 10 3.73 -17.57 -20.85
C PRO A 10 2.61 -17.99 -19.90
N GLU A 11 2.99 -18.38 -18.69
CA GLU A 11 2.10 -18.44 -17.56
C GLU A 11 1.59 -17.01 -17.39
N GLU A 12 0.28 -16.86 -17.41
CA GLU A 12 -0.36 -15.56 -17.33
C GLU A 12 0.12 -14.89 -16.03
N PRO A 13 0.63 -13.65 -16.08
CA PRO A 13 1.09 -12.99 -14.86
C PRO A 13 -0.08 -12.90 -13.89
N LEU A 14 0.23 -12.91 -12.59
CA LEU A 14 -0.75 -12.67 -11.54
C LEU A 14 -1.49 -11.35 -11.82
N PRO A 15 -2.79 -11.25 -11.46
CA PRO A 15 -3.51 -9.99 -11.55
C PRO A 15 -2.75 -8.86 -10.82
N ASP A 16 -2.67 -7.68 -11.44
CA ASP A 16 -1.96 -6.51 -10.90
C ASP A 16 -2.37 -6.20 -9.45
N SER A 17 -3.64 -6.39 -9.11
CA SER A 17 -4.17 -6.17 -7.75
C SER A 17 -3.59 -7.16 -6.73
N THR A 18 -3.48 -8.43 -7.07
CA THR A 18 -2.86 -9.47 -6.24
C THR A 18 -1.37 -9.20 -6.10
N PHE A 19 -0.67 -8.96 -7.21
CA PHE A 19 0.77 -8.73 -7.20
C PHE A 19 1.15 -7.46 -6.41
N THR A 20 0.38 -6.38 -6.56
CA THR A 20 0.54 -5.14 -5.78
C THR A 20 0.36 -5.39 -4.28
N ARG A 21 -0.65 -6.17 -3.87
CA ARG A 21 -0.87 -6.50 -2.45
C ARG A 21 0.29 -7.31 -1.87
N VAL A 22 0.75 -8.33 -2.60
CA VAL A 22 1.91 -9.15 -2.21
C VAL A 22 3.15 -8.27 -2.04
N LEU A 23 3.49 -7.43 -3.02
CA LEU A 23 4.65 -6.54 -2.93
C LEU A 23 4.55 -5.55 -1.78
N THR A 24 3.36 -4.96 -1.58
CA THR A 24 3.11 -4.05 -0.46
C THR A 24 3.38 -4.73 0.88
N GLU A 25 2.87 -5.96 1.07
CA GLU A 25 3.12 -6.72 2.29
C GLU A 25 4.61 -7.06 2.46
N TYR A 26 5.31 -7.45 1.39
CA TYR A 26 6.77 -7.65 1.43
C TYR A 26 7.52 -6.42 1.93
N HIS A 27 7.21 -5.25 1.38
CA HIS A 27 7.88 -4.01 1.74
C HIS A 27 7.61 -3.64 3.21
N LEU A 28 6.38 -3.82 3.69
CA LEU A 28 6.03 -3.60 5.09
C LEU A 28 6.74 -4.58 6.02
N ALA A 29 6.72 -5.88 5.70
CA ALA A 29 7.32 -6.91 6.52
C ALA A 29 8.85 -6.73 6.59
N LYS A 30 9.51 -6.46 5.46
CA LYS A 30 10.94 -6.16 5.42
C LYS A 30 11.30 -4.94 6.28
N THR A 31 10.46 -3.90 6.29
CA THR A 31 10.69 -2.71 7.12
C THR A 31 10.60 -3.05 8.61
N ARG A 32 9.55 -3.78 9.04
CA ARG A 32 9.38 -4.21 10.43
C ARG A 32 10.55 -5.05 10.94
N TYR A 33 10.97 -6.05 10.16
CA TYR A 33 12.10 -6.88 10.55
C TYR A 33 13.46 -6.15 10.42
N SER A 34 13.62 -5.25 9.46
CA SER A 34 14.85 -4.44 9.41
C SER A 34 15.03 -3.52 10.62
N LEU A 35 13.95 -3.17 11.32
CA LEU A 35 13.97 -2.25 12.46
C LEU A 35 13.93 -2.98 13.81
N ASP A 36 13.10 -4.03 13.93
CA ASP A 36 12.69 -4.56 15.24
C ASP A 36 13.13 -6.01 15.51
N ALA A 37 13.45 -6.82 14.49
CA ALA A 37 13.78 -8.24 14.68
C ALA A 37 14.40 -8.91 13.44
N PRO A 38 15.28 -9.92 13.57
CA PRO A 38 15.85 -10.62 12.42
C PRO A 38 14.77 -11.16 11.46
N TYR A 39 15.05 -11.07 10.16
CA TYR A 39 14.16 -11.53 9.09
C TYR A 39 13.87 -13.03 9.24
N PRO A 40 12.61 -13.44 9.49
CA PRO A 40 12.32 -14.83 9.81
C PRO A 40 12.47 -15.72 8.56
N PRO A 41 13.00 -16.94 8.74
CA PRO A 41 13.05 -17.91 7.65
C PRO A 41 11.61 -18.23 7.19
N GLY A 42 11.41 -18.31 5.87
CA GLY A 42 10.09 -18.61 5.29
C GLY A 42 9.09 -17.45 5.29
N LEU A 43 9.49 -16.21 5.64
CA LEU A 43 8.59 -15.05 5.58
C LEU A 43 7.97 -14.90 4.19
N ARG A 44 8.81 -15.02 3.15
CA ARG A 44 8.39 -15.01 1.74
C ARG A 44 7.23 -15.97 1.51
N ASP A 45 7.43 -17.24 1.85
CA ASP A 45 6.44 -18.28 1.62
C ASP A 45 5.16 -18.06 2.44
N SER A 46 5.30 -17.52 3.66
CA SER A 46 4.15 -17.16 4.51
C SER A 46 3.29 -16.04 3.94
N ILE A 47 3.91 -15.04 3.29
CA ILE A 47 3.20 -13.94 2.62
C ILE A 47 2.51 -14.50 1.38
N LEU A 48 3.23 -15.23 0.52
CA LEU A 48 2.66 -15.81 -0.70
C LEU A 48 1.47 -16.74 -0.41
N ALA A 49 1.59 -17.60 0.61
CA ALA A 49 0.52 -18.50 1.01
C ALA A 49 -0.76 -17.77 1.44
N ARG A 50 -0.67 -16.59 2.07
CA ARG A 50 -1.83 -15.79 2.47
C ARG A 50 -2.64 -15.29 1.27
N TYR A 51 -1.98 -15.08 0.15
CA TYR A 51 -2.60 -14.64 -1.10
C TYR A 51 -2.89 -15.79 -2.06
N GLU A 52 -2.71 -17.04 -1.62
CA GLU A 52 -2.87 -18.24 -2.45
C GLU A 52 -1.97 -18.23 -3.70
N VAL A 53 -0.80 -17.58 -3.60
CA VAL A 53 0.16 -17.46 -4.70
C VAL A 53 1.24 -18.52 -4.56
N ALA A 54 1.48 -19.30 -5.61
CA ALA A 54 2.61 -20.21 -5.68
C ALA A 54 3.92 -19.42 -5.90
N PRO A 55 5.06 -19.88 -5.35
CA PRO A 55 6.36 -19.26 -5.61
C PRO A 55 6.68 -19.10 -7.11
N SER A 56 6.32 -20.10 -7.92
CA SER A 56 6.54 -20.07 -9.38
C SER A 56 5.72 -19.00 -10.09
N GLU A 57 4.45 -18.80 -9.70
CA GLU A 57 3.59 -17.76 -10.28
C GLU A 57 4.12 -16.36 -9.95
N PHE A 58 4.61 -16.17 -8.72
CA PHE A 58 5.26 -14.93 -8.32
C PHE A 58 6.53 -14.66 -9.14
N ASP A 59 7.38 -15.67 -9.31
CA ASP A 59 8.64 -15.54 -10.06
C ASP A 59 8.39 -15.33 -11.57
N ALA A 60 7.38 -16.00 -12.14
CA ALA A 60 6.93 -15.77 -13.52
C ALA A 60 6.38 -14.35 -13.72
N THR A 61 5.62 -13.84 -12.74
CA THR A 61 5.10 -12.46 -12.77
C THR A 61 6.24 -11.45 -12.67
N LEU A 62 7.24 -11.69 -11.84
CA LEU A 62 8.45 -10.86 -11.78
C LEU A 62 9.19 -10.84 -13.11
N ASP A 63 9.40 -12.00 -13.74
CA ASP A 63 10.03 -12.10 -15.06
C ASP A 63 9.21 -11.33 -16.11
N TYR A 64 7.88 -11.44 -16.09
CA TYR A 64 6.98 -10.70 -16.96
C TYR A 64 7.18 -9.18 -16.87
N TYR A 65 7.22 -8.62 -15.67
CA TYR A 65 7.41 -7.17 -15.49
C TYR A 65 8.87 -6.71 -15.68
N SER A 66 9.86 -7.57 -15.45
CA SER A 66 11.28 -7.24 -15.67
C SER A 66 11.57 -6.84 -17.13
N ARG A 67 10.77 -7.37 -18.07
CA ARG A 67 10.86 -7.08 -19.51
C ARG A 67 9.98 -5.91 -19.95
N ARG A 68 9.24 -5.28 -19.02
CA ARG A 68 8.22 -4.25 -19.29
C ARG A 68 8.36 -3.06 -18.32
N PRO A 69 9.41 -2.23 -18.48
CA PRO A 69 9.75 -1.20 -17.50
C PRO A 69 8.62 -0.20 -17.23
N LYS A 70 7.84 0.20 -18.25
CA LYS A 70 6.70 1.12 -18.07
C LYS A 70 5.55 0.51 -17.26
N ALA A 71 5.27 -0.79 -17.48
CA ALA A 71 4.23 -1.48 -16.73
C ALA A 71 4.67 -1.71 -15.27
N LEU A 72 5.95 -2.04 -15.08
CA LEU A 72 6.56 -2.17 -13.75
C LEU A 72 6.50 -0.86 -12.97
N GLU A 73 6.80 0.28 -13.62
CA GLU A 73 6.72 1.61 -13.03
C GLU A 73 5.31 1.94 -12.55
N ALA A 74 4.30 1.74 -13.40
CA ALA A 74 2.90 1.98 -13.03
C ALA A 74 2.44 1.11 -11.85
N LEU A 75 2.84 -0.17 -11.84
CA LEU A 75 2.55 -1.08 -10.75
C LEU A 75 3.22 -0.62 -9.44
N TYR A 76 4.50 -0.26 -9.49
CA TYR A 76 5.22 0.24 -8.32
C TYR A 76 4.69 1.57 -7.80
N GLN A 77 4.17 2.44 -8.66
CA GLN A 77 3.51 3.66 -8.21
C GLN A 77 2.30 3.32 -7.31
N THR A 78 1.53 2.30 -7.68
CA THR A 78 0.40 1.83 -6.85
C THR A 78 0.86 1.29 -5.50
N VAL A 79 1.96 0.54 -5.47
CA VAL A 79 2.58 0.07 -4.20
C VAL A 79 2.99 1.26 -3.33
N ILE A 80 3.66 2.26 -3.90
CA ILE A 80 4.10 3.47 -3.20
C ILE A 80 2.89 4.22 -2.62
N ASP A 81 1.87 4.47 -3.43
CA ASP A 81 0.66 5.18 -3.02
C ASP A 81 -0.05 4.45 -1.85
N THR A 82 -0.12 3.11 -1.94
CA THR A 82 -0.69 2.28 -0.87
C THR A 82 0.12 2.39 0.43
N LEU A 83 1.45 2.31 0.34
CA LEU A 83 2.32 2.46 1.50
C LEU A 83 2.21 3.85 2.13
N GLN A 84 2.14 4.91 1.32
CA GLN A 84 1.95 6.28 1.80
C GLN A 84 0.59 6.47 2.47
N ALA A 85 -0.47 5.86 1.93
CA ALA A 85 -1.80 5.90 2.54
C ALA A 85 -1.80 5.24 3.93
N LEU A 86 -1.11 4.11 4.09
CA LEU A 86 -0.95 3.43 5.38
C LEU A 86 -0.15 4.24 6.41
N GLN A 87 0.80 5.07 5.96
CA GLN A 87 1.60 5.95 6.82
C GLN A 87 0.86 7.19 7.33
N ARG A 88 -0.31 7.51 6.77
CA ARG A 88 -1.13 8.65 7.22
C ARG A 88 -2.23 8.12 8.16
N PRO A 89 -1.96 7.90 9.46
CA PRO A 89 -3.04 7.65 10.41
C PRO A 89 -3.97 8.88 10.38
N GLY A 90 -5.27 8.61 10.30
CA GLY A 90 -6.31 9.56 9.91
C GLY A 90 -6.11 11.01 10.40
N ARG A 91 -6.01 11.93 9.45
CA ARG A 91 -6.43 13.33 9.66
C ARG A 91 -7.97 13.49 9.63
N ASP A 92 -8.70 12.37 9.51
CA ASP A 92 -10.17 12.30 9.55
C ASP A 92 -10.68 11.61 10.82
N ASN A 93 -10.04 11.85 11.97
CA ASN A 93 -10.76 11.73 13.24
C ASN A 93 -11.66 12.96 13.38
N GLY A 94 -12.88 12.84 12.87
CA GLY A 94 -13.94 13.80 13.06
C GLY A 94 -14.10 14.17 14.55
N ARG A 95 -13.88 15.44 14.86
CA ARG A 95 -14.55 16.10 15.99
C ARG A 95 -15.73 16.89 15.42
N PRO A 96 -16.97 16.35 15.42
CA PRO A 96 -18.14 17.19 15.34
C PRO A 96 -18.34 17.84 16.71
N GLY A 97 -17.72 18.99 16.94
CA GLY A 97 -17.77 19.60 18.27
C GLY A 97 -16.87 20.81 18.46
N ALA A 98 -17.00 21.79 17.57
CA ALA A 98 -16.78 23.20 17.87
C ALA A 98 -17.50 23.99 16.78
N ALA A 99 -18.79 24.26 17.00
CA ALA A 99 -19.44 25.35 16.29
C ALA A 99 -18.58 26.61 16.49
N PRO A 100 -18.29 27.39 15.44
CA PRO A 100 -17.73 28.71 15.63
C PRO A 100 -18.80 29.56 16.32
N ASP A 101 -18.60 29.79 17.62
CA ASP A 101 -19.40 30.71 18.42
C ASP A 101 -19.05 32.14 17.95
N SER A 102 -19.67 32.53 16.84
CA SER A 102 -19.46 33.82 16.18
C SER A 102 -20.68 34.18 15.35
N LEU A 103 -21.77 34.48 16.05
CA LEU A 103 -22.75 35.48 15.60
C LEU A 103 -23.00 36.40 16.80
N SER A 104 -22.22 37.47 16.87
CA SER A 104 -22.65 38.80 16.43
C SER A 104 -23.38 39.57 17.52
N ARG A 105 -22.54 40.30 18.25
CA ARG A 105 -22.78 41.61 18.82
C ARG A 105 -23.69 42.48 17.92
N THR A 106 -24.88 42.78 18.40
CA THR A 106 -25.73 43.96 18.09
C THR A 106 -26.72 44.03 19.26
N ASP A 107 -26.89 45.08 20.05
CA ASP A 107 -26.73 46.53 19.85
C ASP A 107 -26.74 47.20 21.26
N PRO A 108 -26.14 48.41 21.48
CA PRO A 108 -26.24 49.13 22.75
C PRO A 108 -27.37 50.17 22.69
N GLN A 109 -28.49 49.89 23.35
CA GLN A 109 -29.51 50.89 23.72
C GLN A 109 -30.05 50.49 25.09
N GLY A 110 -30.19 51.33 26.10
CA GLY A 110 -29.96 52.76 26.24
C GLY A 110 -30.37 53.14 27.67
N ARG A 111 -29.73 54.19 28.21
CA ARG A 111 -30.19 55.10 29.28
C ARG A 111 -30.86 54.55 30.57
N ARG A 112 -30.20 54.88 31.69
CA ARG A 112 -30.69 55.36 33.01
C ARG A 112 -32.23 55.52 33.17
N SER A 113 -32.85 55.21 34.31
CA SER A 113 -32.54 55.64 35.68
C SER A 113 -33.32 54.83 36.73
N PRO A 114 -32.98 54.88 38.04
CA PRO A 114 -33.96 54.75 39.12
C PRO A 114 -34.84 56.01 39.26
#